data_AF-A0A2E1U6Y6-F1
#
_entry.id   AF-A0A2E1U6Y6-F1
#
_cell.length_a   1.000
_cell.length_b   1.000
_cell.length_c   1.000
_cell.angle_alpha   90.00
_cell.angle_beta   90.00
_cell.angle_gamma   90.00
#
_symmetry.space_group_name_H-M   'P 1'
#
loop_
_entity.id
_entity.type
_entity.pdbx_description
1 polymer ?
#
loop_
_entity_poly.entity_id
_entity_poly.type
_entity_poly.pdbx_seq_one_letter_code
_entity_poly.pdbx_strand_id
1 'polypeptide(L)' 'MPFIEPWHALQEVWWLALIPFSFGVGMVYKAWRLPDFKRYWPEVGMFTLQVTVGIAGLGLVLGLIVDLILPRA' A
#
# COMPACT_ATOMS: atom_id res chain seq x y z
N MET A 1 4.76 -13.73 25.15
CA MET A 1 4.57 -14.85 24.18
C MET A 1 5.60 -14.65 23.07
N PRO A 2 6.35 -15.68 22.64
CA PRO A 2 7.55 -15.52 21.80
C PRO A 2 7.30 -14.99 20.38
N PHE A 3 6.04 -14.73 20.01
CA PHE A 3 5.63 -14.16 18.73
C PHE A 3 5.17 -12.70 18.81
N ILE A 4 4.99 -12.15 20.02
CA ILE A 4 4.53 -10.77 20.22
C ILE A 4 5.69 -9.77 20.15
N GLU A 5 6.84 -10.09 20.74
CA GLU A 5 8.00 -9.18 20.75
C GLU A 5 8.54 -8.83 19.35
N PRO A 6 8.64 -9.77 18.37
CA PRO A 6 9.07 -9.42 17.02
C PRO A 6 8.03 -8.60 16.23
N TRP A 7 6.74 -8.70 16.60
CA TRP A 7 5.66 -7.95 15.94
C TRP A 7 5.76 -6.45 16.23
N HIS A 8 6.19 -6.07 17.43
CA HIS A 8 6.41 -4.67 17.80
C HIS A 8 7.45 -3.98 16.89
N ALA A 9 8.49 -4.69 16.46
CA ALA A 9 9.52 -4.12 15.57
C ALA A 9 8.98 -3.78 14.18
N LEU A 10 8.00 -4.54 13.68
CA LEU A 10 7.35 -4.28 12.40
C LEU A 10 6.24 -3.22 12.51
N GLN A 11 5.82 -2.88 13.73
CA GLN A 11 4.73 -1.96 14.00
C GLN A 11 5.07 -0.49 13.68
N GLU A 12 6.35 -0.13 13.57
CA GLU A 12 6.78 1.22 13.14
C GLU A 12 6.86 1.33 11.60
N VAL A 13 7.09 0.20 10.94
CA VAL A 13 7.39 0.13 9.50
C VAL A 13 6.31 -0.61 8.69
N TRP A 14 5.19 -0.98 9.30
CA TRP A 14 4.10 -1.73 8.67
C TRP A 14 3.61 -1.10 7.35
N TRP A 15 3.61 0.22 7.27
CA TRP A 15 3.19 0.97 6.09
C TRP A 15 4.13 0.76 4.90
N LEU A 16 5.41 0.43 5.13
CA LEU A 16 6.33 0.05 4.06
C LEU A 16 5.94 -1.25 3.39
N ALA A 17 5.27 -2.17 4.10
CA ALA A 17 4.80 -3.44 3.54
C ALA A 17 3.74 -3.25 2.44
N LEU A 18 3.12 -2.07 2.35
CA LEU A 18 2.18 -1.71 1.29
C LEU A 18 2.85 -1.71 -0.10
N ILE A 19 4.13 -1.32 -0.17
CA ILE A 19 4.89 -1.23 -1.42
C ILE A 19 5.15 -2.64 -2.02
N PRO A 20 5.80 -3.59 -1.32
CA PRO A 20 6.02 -4.92 -1.85
C PRO A 20 4.70 -5.67 -2.10
N PHE A 21 3.65 -5.42 -1.30
CA PHE A 21 2.35 -6.02 -1.52
C PHE A 21 1.69 -5.52 -2.82
N SER A 22 1.60 -4.20 -3.01
CA SER A 22 1.03 -3.62 -4.23
C SER A 22 1.84 -3.96 -5.47
N PHE A 23 3.17 -4.10 -5.34
CA PHE A 23 4.05 -4.58 -6.40
C PHE A 23 3.73 -6.03 -6.79
N GLY A 24 3.62 -6.94 -5.82
CA GLY A 24 3.28 -8.34 -6.08
C GLY A 24 1.90 -8.50 -6.73
N VAL A 25 0.90 -7.78 -6.23
CA VAL A 25 -0.44 -7.74 -6.84
C VAL A 25 -0.38 -7.15 -8.25
N GLY A 26 0.39 -6.08 -8.44
CA GLY A 26 0.60 -5.45 -9.74
C GLY A 26 1.22 -6.39 -10.77
N MET A 27 2.22 -7.19 -10.36
CA MET A 27 2.81 -8.22 -11.22
C MET A 27 1.75 -9.22 -11.70
N VAL A 28 1.00 -9.83 -10.78
CA VAL A 28 -0.02 -10.83 -11.12
C VAL A 28 -1.12 -10.22 -11.99
N TYR A 29 -1.64 -9.06 -11.59
CA TYR A 29 -2.71 -8.38 -12.33
C TYR A 29 -2.29 -7.99 -13.74
N LYS A 30 -1.13 -7.36 -13.91
CA LYS A 30 -0.63 -6.93 -15.23
C LYS A 30 -0.23 -8.11 -16.11
N ALA A 31 0.22 -9.22 -15.54
CA ALA A 31 0.56 -10.41 -16.30
C ALA A 31 -0.67 -11.02 -16.99
N TRP A 32 -1.85 -10.91 -16.36
CA TRP A 32 -3.11 -11.40 -16.93
C TRP A 32 -3.83 -10.36 -17.79
N ARG A 33 -3.63 -9.07 -17.51
CA ARG A 33 -4.38 -7.99 -18.16
C ARG A 33 -3.73 -7.47 -19.43
N LEU A 34 -2.41 -7.51 -19.54
CA LEU A 34 -1.71 -6.96 -20.70
C LEU A 34 -1.73 -7.91 -21.89
N PRO A 35 -1.96 -7.38 -23.12
CA PRO A 35 -1.95 -8.20 -24.33
C PRO A 35 -0.53 -8.64 -24.72
N ASP A 36 0.49 -7.87 -24.34
CA ASP A 36 1.90 -8.19 -24.56
C ASP A 36 2.78 -7.61 -23.44
N PHE A 37 4.03 -8.09 -23.36
CA PHE A 37 4.95 -7.74 -22.27
C PHE A 37 5.89 -6.55 -22.58
N LYS A 38 5.71 -5.83 -23.70
CA LYS A 38 6.64 -4.75 -24.12
C LYS A 38 6.73 -3.63 -23.10
N ARG A 39 5.62 -3.34 -22.40
CA ARG A 39 5.52 -2.28 -21.38
C ARG A 39 5.23 -2.82 -19.98
N TYR A 40 5.43 -4.12 -19.76
CA TYR A 40 5.06 -4.79 -18.51
C TYR A 40 5.66 -4.11 -17.26
N TRP A 41 6.98 -3.94 -17.20
CA TRP A 41 7.64 -3.36 -16.02
C TRP A 41 7.26 -1.89 -15.74
N PRO A 42 7.24 -0.99 -16.75
CA PRO A 42 6.69 0.36 -16.55
C PRO A 42 5.24 0.36 -16.05
N GLU A 43 4.42 -0.55 -16.54
CA GLU A 43 3.01 -0.64 -16.14
C GLU A 43 2.79 -1.24 -14.76
N VAL A 44 3.59 -2.22 -14.36
CA VAL A 44 3.63 -2.75 -12.99
C VAL A 44 4.08 -1.67 -12.03
N GLY A 45 5.16 -0.94 -12.36
CA GLY A 45 5.65 0.17 -11.55
C GLY A 45 4.60 1.29 -11.38
N MET A 46 3.94 1.69 -12.47
CA MET A 46 2.88 2.68 -12.43
C MET A 46 1.68 2.20 -11.60
N PHE A 47 1.26 0.94 -11.77
CA PHE A 47 0.17 0.36 -10.98
C PHE A 47 0.51 0.31 -9.48
N THR A 48 1.74 -0.09 -9.14
CA THR A 48 2.27 -0.12 -7.77
C THR A 48 2.19 1.27 -7.13
N LEU A 49 2.66 2.30 -7.86
CA LEU A 49 2.60 3.69 -7.43
C LEU A 49 1.16 4.14 -7.19
N GLN A 50 0.26 3.90 -8.16
CA GLN A 50 -1.15 4.29 -8.06
C GLN A 50 -1.85 3.66 -6.86
N VAL A 51 -1.66 2.36 -6.64
CA VAL A 51 -2.29 1.64 -5.52
C VAL A 51 -1.70 2.10 -4.19
N THR A 52 -0.37 2.23 -4.10
CA THR A 52 0.32 2.69 -2.88
C THR A 52 -0.15 4.08 -2.49
N VAL A 53 -0.08 5.04 -3.42
CA VAL A 53 -0.51 6.43 -3.19
C VAL A 53 -2.01 6.50 -2.91
N GLY A 54 -2.82 5.71 -3.62
CA GLY A 54 -4.27 5.65 -3.40
C GLY A 54 -4.62 5.22 -1.98
N ILE A 55 -4.03 4.13 -1.49
CA ILE A 55 -4.30 3.64 -0.13
C ILE A 55 -3.72 4.60 0.93
N ALA A 56 -2.50 5.10 0.74
CA ALA A 56 -1.90 6.08 1.64
C ALA A 56 -2.74 7.36 1.73
N GLY A 57 -3.22 7.86 0.58
CA GLY A 57 -4.09 9.02 0.50
C GLY A 57 -5.43 8.79 1.20
N LEU A 58 -6.05 7.63 1.01
CA LEU A 58 -7.28 7.26 1.73
C LEU A 58 -7.07 7.27 3.25
N GLY A 59 -5.98 6.70 3.74
CA GLY A 59 -5.65 6.73 5.17
C GLY A 59 -5.47 8.14 5.72
N LEU A 60 -4.75 8.99 4.97
CA LEU A 60 -4.54 10.40 5.33
C LEU A 60 -5.85 11.19 5.37
N VAL A 61 -6.69 11.06 4.34
CA VAL A 61 -8.00 11.73 4.27
C VAL A 61 -8.91 11.29 5.41
N LEU A 62 -8.98 9.98 5.69
CA LEU A 62 -9.74 9.47 6.82
C LEU A 62 -9.22 10.02 8.15
N GLY A 63 -7.91 10.09 8.34
CA GLY A 63 -7.30 10.69 9.53
C GLY A 63 -7.69 12.16 9.71
N LEU A 64 -7.68 12.95 8.63
CA LEU A 64 -8.12 14.34 8.65
C LEU A 64 -9.61 14.48 8.98
N ILE A 65 -10.45 13.61 8.42
CA ILE A 65 -11.89 13.59 8.72
C ILE A 65 -12.11 13.31 10.20
N VAL A 66 -11.39 12.33 10.77
CA VAL A 66 -11.47 12.00 12.20
C VAL A 66 -11.03 13.20 13.04
N ASP A 67 -9.89 13.83 12.75
CA ASP A 67 -9.42 15.00 13.51
C ASP A 67 -10.35 16.23 13.39
N LEU A 68 -11.07 16.36 12.27
CA LEU A 68 -12.04 17.44 12.08
C LEU A 68 -13.35 17.19 12.86
N ILE A 69 -13.83 15.95 12.91
CA ILE A 69 -15.12 15.59 13.52
C ILE A 69 -15.00 15.34 15.01
N LEU A 70 -13.90 14.73 15.47
CA LEU A 70 -13.70 14.41 16.88
C LEU A 70 -13.22 15.66 17.63
N PRO A 71 -14.01 16.22 18.56
CA PRO A 71 -13.56 17.35 19.35
C PRO A 71 -12.40 16.91 20.23
N ARG A 72 -11.28 17.63 20.11
CA ARG A 72 -10.11 17.43 20.96
C ARG A 72 -10.49 17.85 22.39
N ALA A 73 -10.63 16.87 23.29
CA ALA A 73 -10.91 17.09 24.71
C ALA A 73 -9.65 17.49 25.49
#